data_AF-A0AAC8TL12-F1
#
_entry.id   AF-A0AAC8TL12-F1
#
_cell.length_a   1.000
_cell.length_b   1.000
_cell.length_c   1.000
_cell.angle_alpha   90.00
_cell.angle_beta   90.00
_cell.angle_gamma   90.00
#
_symmetry.space_group_name_H-M   'P 1'
#
loop_
_entity.id
_entity.type
_entity.pdbx_description
1 polymer ?
#
loop_
_entity_poly.entity_id
_entity_poly.type
_entity_poly.pdbx_seq_one_letter_code
_entity_poly.pdbx_strand_id
1 'polypeptide(L)'
;MYGCSIAQGSDGAALIGALAKDTQHAVAGSTDPTGAAALGGNWTLEYSTDKLHVAALDLVGYDGLLTRPVSGTTTFDSIDGSNITVPTGQSSLTAPNYLGWDFTMQMNSPSDGQNEMIIVEKDGSSTAETVDALSDGIKQIIYFSVKSNDGSLFTLNSIGVVMNGYDSGFSTGSVTLTGYLNGSAVSGAVLTLNVDDVLQHWQYVHVRRVF
;
A
#
# COMPACT_ATOMS: atom_id res chain seq x y z
N MET A 1 23.51 -15.54 4.35
CA MET A 1 23.20 -14.19 3.83
C MET A 1 21.70 -14.12 3.65
N TYR A 2 21.03 -13.30 4.45
CA TYR A 2 19.60 -13.12 4.37
C TYR A 2 19.30 -11.84 3.59
N GLY A 3 18.35 -11.89 2.65
CA GLY A 3 17.97 -10.79 1.78
C GLY A 3 17.26 -11.30 0.53
N CYS A 4 16.34 -10.53 -0.06
CA CYS A 4 15.59 -11.03 -1.22
C CYS A 4 16.52 -11.39 -2.39
N SER A 5 16.55 -12.68 -2.75
CA SER A 5 17.22 -13.23 -3.94
C SER A 5 18.73 -12.95 -4.05
N ILE A 6 19.46 -12.79 -2.95
CA ILE A 6 20.90 -12.46 -2.96
C ILE A 6 21.80 -13.53 -3.60
N ALA A 7 21.38 -14.80 -3.55
CA ALA A 7 22.07 -15.94 -4.15
C ALA A 7 21.41 -16.41 -5.46
N GLN A 8 20.45 -15.66 -6.00
CA GLN A 8 19.73 -16.05 -7.20
C GLN A 8 20.62 -16.04 -8.43
N GLY A 9 20.52 -17.10 -9.24
CA GLY A 9 21.24 -17.22 -10.51
C GLY A 9 22.75 -17.40 -10.37
N SER A 10 23.44 -17.37 -11.51
CA SER A 10 24.90 -17.56 -11.57
C SER A 10 25.66 -16.50 -10.78
N ASP A 11 25.20 -15.25 -10.84
CA ASP A 11 25.90 -14.11 -10.25
C ASP A 11 25.75 -14.11 -8.74
N GLY A 12 24.54 -14.42 -8.23
CA GLY A 12 24.31 -14.60 -6.80
C GLY A 12 25.10 -15.78 -6.23
N ALA A 13 25.10 -16.93 -6.91
CA ALA A 13 25.92 -18.07 -6.52
C ALA A 13 27.43 -17.74 -6.52
N ALA A 14 27.91 -16.97 -7.52
CA ALA A 14 29.30 -16.52 -7.59
C ALA A 14 29.66 -15.57 -6.43
N LEU A 15 28.77 -14.65 -6.05
CA LEU A 15 28.93 -13.80 -4.86
C LEU A 15 29.09 -14.64 -3.59
N ILE A 16 28.19 -15.61 -3.37
CA ILE A 16 28.26 -16.48 -2.19
C ILE A 16 29.55 -17.31 -2.20
N GLY A 17 29.94 -17.86 -3.35
CA GLY A 17 31.19 -18.60 -3.51
C GLY A 17 32.44 -17.75 -3.25
N ALA A 18 32.44 -16.49 -3.70
CA ALA A 18 33.53 -15.56 -3.42
C ALA A 18 33.65 -15.25 -1.93
N LEU A 19 32.54 -15.05 -1.22
CA LEU A 19 32.53 -14.86 0.23
C LEU A 19 33.02 -16.10 0.99
N ALA A 20 32.60 -17.30 0.57
CA ALA A 20 33.08 -18.54 1.17
C ALA A 20 34.60 -18.71 0.98
N LYS A 21 35.10 -18.36 -0.22
CA LYS A 21 36.53 -18.36 -0.52
C LYS A 21 37.30 -17.30 0.29
N ASP A 22 36.76 -16.10 0.47
CA ASP A 22 37.47 -15.06 1.20
C ASP A 22 37.48 -15.31 2.71
N THR A 23 36.33 -15.70 3.25
CA THR A 23 36.17 -15.98 4.69
C THR A 23 36.72 -17.33 5.11
N GLN A 24 36.96 -18.26 4.17
CA GLN A 24 37.31 -19.66 4.43
C GLN A 24 36.24 -20.41 5.28
N HIS A 25 34.98 -20.01 5.16
CA HIS A 25 33.85 -20.62 5.86
C HIS A 25 32.71 -20.98 4.90
N ALA A 26 31.82 -21.89 5.33
CA ALA A 26 30.58 -22.16 4.61
C ALA A 26 29.69 -20.91 4.62
N VAL A 27 29.21 -20.51 3.44
CA VAL A 27 28.29 -19.38 3.28
C VAL A 27 27.07 -19.87 2.52
N ALA A 28 25.90 -19.44 2.98
CA ALA A 28 24.63 -19.68 2.31
C ALA A 28 23.94 -18.35 2.00
N GLY A 29 22.99 -18.38 1.06
CA GLY A 29 22.18 -17.23 0.68
C GLY A 29 20.82 -17.65 0.16
N SER A 30 19.86 -16.74 0.31
CA SER A 30 18.50 -16.88 -0.20
C SER A 30 18.45 -16.60 -1.71
N THR A 31 17.67 -17.40 -2.44
CA THR A 31 17.41 -17.27 -3.87
C THR A 31 16.03 -16.68 -4.16
N ASP A 32 15.19 -16.58 -3.13
CA ASP A 32 13.83 -16.03 -3.17
C ASP A 32 13.65 -14.91 -2.11
N PRO A 33 12.45 -14.30 -1.98
CA PRO A 33 12.18 -13.29 -0.97
C PRO A 33 12.38 -13.81 0.46
N THR A 34 13.19 -13.11 1.27
CA THR A 34 13.39 -13.48 2.67
C THR A 34 12.46 -12.70 3.60
N GLY A 35 11.72 -13.37 4.49
CA GLY A 35 10.88 -12.71 5.51
C GLY A 35 9.52 -13.36 5.73
N ALA A 36 8.49 -12.53 5.92
CA ALA A 36 7.13 -12.95 6.25
C ALA A 36 6.48 -13.82 5.16
N ALA A 37 5.95 -14.97 5.55
CA ALA A 37 5.24 -15.90 4.66
C ALA A 37 3.97 -15.30 4.04
N ALA A 38 3.27 -14.41 4.76
CA ALA A 38 2.10 -13.70 4.24
C ALA A 38 2.43 -12.79 3.04
N LEU A 39 3.70 -12.39 2.90
CA LEU A 39 4.21 -11.58 1.79
C LEU A 39 4.93 -12.43 0.72
N GLY A 40 4.81 -13.76 0.80
CA GLY A 40 5.47 -14.70 -0.11
C GLY A 40 6.95 -14.94 0.18
N GLY A 41 7.46 -14.51 1.34
CA GLY A 41 8.84 -14.76 1.75
C GLY A 41 9.00 -15.96 2.67
N ASN A 42 10.25 -16.35 2.93
CA ASN A 42 10.57 -17.34 3.95
C ASN A 42 11.96 -17.09 4.57
N TRP A 43 12.36 -17.84 5.59
CA TRP A 43 13.67 -17.70 6.24
C TRP A 43 14.67 -18.80 5.87
N THR A 44 14.39 -19.56 4.79
CA THR A 44 15.30 -20.57 4.27
C THR A 44 16.45 -19.89 3.52
N LEU A 45 17.58 -20.60 3.44
CA LEU A 45 18.69 -20.24 2.58
C LEU A 45 18.83 -21.38 1.55
N GLU A 46 18.37 -21.14 0.32
CA GLU A 46 18.24 -22.21 -0.68
C GLU A 46 19.58 -22.57 -1.33
N TYR A 47 20.55 -21.65 -1.31
CA TYR A 47 21.89 -21.88 -1.82
C TYR A 47 22.90 -21.92 -0.68
N SER A 48 23.76 -22.95 -0.65
CA SER A 48 24.87 -23.05 0.30
C SER A 48 26.11 -23.65 -0.37
N THR A 49 27.29 -23.15 0.01
CA THR A 49 28.56 -23.69 -0.49
C THR A 49 28.96 -24.99 0.21
N ASP A 50 28.47 -25.21 1.43
CA ASP A 50 28.70 -26.42 2.22
C ASP A 50 27.62 -26.55 3.33
N LYS A 51 27.72 -27.55 4.20
CA LYS A 51 26.85 -27.72 5.35
C LYS A 51 27.00 -26.53 6.33
N LEU A 52 25.87 -25.91 6.67
CA LEU A 52 25.82 -24.88 7.70
C LEU A 52 25.89 -25.50 9.10
N HIS A 53 26.70 -24.90 9.97
CA HIS A 53 26.83 -25.26 11.39
C HIS A 53 26.22 -24.20 12.32
N VAL A 54 25.18 -23.51 11.83
CA VAL A 54 24.43 -22.48 12.55
C VAL A 54 22.95 -22.79 12.47
N ALA A 55 22.20 -22.40 13.50
CA ALA A 55 20.75 -22.45 13.44
C ALA A 55 20.23 -21.46 12.38
N ALA A 56 19.14 -21.82 11.71
CA ALA A 56 18.44 -20.88 10.84
C ALA A 56 17.89 -19.71 11.68
N LEU A 57 17.95 -18.51 11.12
CA LEU A 57 17.22 -17.37 11.64
C LEU A 57 15.73 -17.61 11.44
N ASP A 58 14.93 -17.39 12.47
CA ASP A 58 13.47 -17.34 12.37
C ASP A 58 12.99 -16.22 13.29
N LEU A 59 12.62 -15.09 12.69
CA LEU A 59 12.16 -13.91 13.42
C LEU A 59 10.64 -13.93 13.52
N VAL A 60 10.15 -14.62 14.54
CA VAL A 60 8.72 -14.69 14.86
C VAL A 60 8.17 -13.28 15.07
N GLY A 61 7.15 -12.91 14.29
CA GLY A 61 6.51 -11.59 14.33
C GLY A 61 7.16 -10.54 13.43
N TYR A 62 8.15 -10.90 12.60
CA TYR A 62 8.59 -10.03 11.52
C TYR A 62 7.59 -10.11 10.36
N ASP A 63 6.81 -9.06 10.18
CA ASP A 63 5.72 -8.99 9.19
C ASP A 63 6.16 -8.40 7.84
N GLY A 64 7.46 -8.16 7.64
CA GLY A 64 8.02 -7.59 6.42
C GLY A 64 8.80 -8.61 5.58
N LEU A 65 9.28 -8.15 4.42
CA LEU A 65 10.39 -8.80 3.71
C LEU A 65 11.70 -8.07 4.04
N LEU A 66 12.84 -8.75 3.91
CA LEU A 66 14.17 -8.11 3.88
C LEU A 66 14.47 -7.52 2.50
N THR A 67 13.42 -7.13 1.78
CA THR A 67 13.55 -6.53 0.46
C THR A 67 14.27 -5.19 0.59
N ARG A 68 15.06 -4.86 -0.42
CA ARG A 68 15.64 -3.52 -0.49
C ARG A 68 14.48 -2.52 -0.64
N PRO A 69 14.40 -1.46 0.17
CA PRO A 69 13.42 -0.42 -0.04
C PRO A 69 13.54 0.08 -1.49
N VAL A 70 12.48 -0.07 -2.27
CA VAL A 70 12.43 0.52 -3.60
C VAL A 70 12.07 1.99 -3.42
N SER A 71 13.06 2.88 -3.59
CA SER A 71 12.76 4.29 -3.79
C SER A 71 12.13 4.43 -5.16
N GLY A 72 10.87 4.85 -5.21
CA GLY A 72 10.15 4.99 -6.46
C GLY A 72 8.82 5.69 -6.25
N THR A 73 8.12 5.94 -7.35
CA THR A 73 6.74 6.41 -7.29
C THR A 73 5.89 5.43 -8.05
N THR A 74 4.85 4.90 -7.40
CA THR A 74 3.79 4.19 -8.10
C THR A 74 2.90 5.21 -8.79
N THR A 75 2.68 5.02 -10.09
CA THR A 75 1.71 5.76 -10.91
C THR A 75 0.62 4.79 -11.34
N PHE A 76 -0.64 5.20 -11.30
CA PHE A 76 -1.76 4.33 -11.64
C PHE A 76 -2.15 4.38 -13.13
N ASP A 77 -1.36 5.11 -13.95
CA ASP A 77 -1.56 5.28 -15.39
C ASP A 77 -1.74 3.98 -16.18
N SER A 78 -1.16 2.86 -15.73
CA SER A 78 -1.32 1.57 -16.41
C SER A 78 -2.66 0.88 -16.14
N ILE A 79 -3.47 1.40 -15.22
CA ILE A 79 -4.79 0.87 -14.83
C ILE A 79 -5.90 1.93 -14.93
N ASP A 80 -5.73 2.94 -15.81
CA ASP A 80 -6.73 3.96 -16.13
C ASP A 80 -8.13 3.35 -16.40
N GLY A 81 -9.16 3.92 -15.79
CA GLY A 81 -10.55 3.49 -15.86
C GLY A 81 -10.91 2.26 -15.04
N SER A 82 -9.94 1.64 -14.34
CA SER A 82 -10.22 0.52 -13.44
C SER A 82 -11.15 0.97 -12.33
N ASN A 83 -12.20 0.20 -12.06
CA ASN A 83 -13.10 0.50 -10.96
C ASN A 83 -13.69 -0.76 -10.35
N ILE A 84 -14.08 -0.64 -9.09
CA ILE A 84 -14.82 -1.67 -8.36
C ILE A 84 -15.96 -0.98 -7.62
N THR A 85 -17.20 -1.33 -7.96
CA THR A 85 -18.41 -0.87 -7.29
C THR A 85 -18.61 -1.62 -5.97
N VAL A 86 -19.01 -0.90 -4.93
CA VAL A 86 -19.40 -1.48 -3.64
C VAL A 86 -20.65 -2.34 -3.87
N PRO A 87 -20.66 -3.62 -3.47
CA PRO A 87 -21.84 -4.47 -3.67
C PRO A 87 -23.03 -4.02 -2.82
N THR A 88 -24.25 -4.28 -3.31
CA THR A 88 -25.49 -4.04 -2.56
C THR A 88 -25.43 -4.65 -1.16
N GLY A 89 -25.77 -3.86 -0.14
CA GLY A 89 -25.78 -4.29 1.26
C GLY A 89 -24.42 -4.25 1.96
N GLN A 90 -23.34 -3.88 1.27
CA GLN A 90 -22.03 -3.67 1.88
C GLN A 90 -21.80 -2.19 2.19
N SER A 91 -21.14 -1.90 3.32
CA SER A 91 -20.70 -0.54 3.67
C SER A 91 -19.18 -0.36 3.56
N SER A 92 -18.48 -1.40 3.11
CA SER A 92 -17.03 -1.43 2.99
C SER A 92 -16.64 -2.07 1.66
N LEU A 93 -15.53 -1.60 1.10
CA LEU A 93 -14.91 -2.21 -0.07
C LEU A 93 -13.39 -2.03 0.01
N THR A 94 -12.65 -3.08 -0.34
CA THR A 94 -11.21 -2.99 -0.61
C THR A 94 -10.97 -3.27 -2.09
N ALA A 95 -10.30 -2.35 -2.77
CA ALA A 95 -9.67 -2.58 -4.06
C ALA A 95 -8.29 -3.19 -3.82
N PRO A 96 -8.11 -4.50 -4.06
CA PRO A 96 -6.88 -5.19 -3.71
C PRO A 96 -5.83 -5.00 -4.81
N ASN A 97 -4.60 -4.74 -4.38
CA ASN A 97 -3.40 -4.79 -5.20
C ASN A 97 -3.45 -3.94 -6.48
N TYR A 98 -3.92 -2.71 -6.36
CA TYR A 98 -3.72 -1.68 -7.37
C TYR A 98 -2.24 -1.32 -7.39
N LEU A 99 -1.48 -2.03 -8.24
CA LEU A 99 -0.03 -1.88 -8.43
C LEU A 99 0.78 -1.94 -7.12
N GLY A 100 0.44 -2.90 -6.24
CA GLY A 100 1.11 -3.08 -4.96
C GLY A 100 0.47 -2.35 -3.79
N TRP A 101 -0.69 -1.72 -3.99
CA TRP A 101 -1.42 -0.99 -2.96
C TRP A 101 -2.84 -1.53 -2.79
N ASP A 102 -3.26 -1.70 -1.56
CA ASP A 102 -4.65 -1.90 -1.20
C ASP A 102 -5.30 -0.56 -0.85
N PHE A 103 -6.47 -0.29 -1.43
CA PHE A 103 -7.29 0.86 -1.10
C PHE A 103 -8.58 0.39 -0.46
N THR A 104 -8.91 0.91 0.72
CA THR A 104 -10.13 0.52 1.45
C THR A 104 -10.98 1.75 1.71
N MET A 105 -12.25 1.68 1.34
CA MET A 105 -13.26 2.66 1.70
C MET A 105 -14.24 2.07 2.71
N GLN A 106 -14.76 2.91 3.60
CA GLN A 106 -15.85 2.58 4.50
C GLN A 106 -16.85 3.74 4.52
N MET A 107 -18.12 3.39 4.50
CA MET A 107 -19.24 4.31 4.49
C MET A 107 -20.07 4.21 5.77
N ASN A 108 -20.89 5.23 6.01
CA ASN A 108 -21.80 5.29 7.16
C ASN A 108 -23.03 4.38 7.01
N SER A 109 -23.32 3.91 5.80
CA SER A 109 -24.50 3.11 5.48
C SER A 109 -24.22 2.16 4.30
N PRO A 110 -25.01 1.07 4.14
CA PRO A 110 -24.82 0.13 3.04
C PRO A 110 -25.10 0.74 1.66
N SER A 111 -24.32 0.30 0.67
CA SER A 111 -24.49 0.59 -0.76
C SER A 111 -25.77 -0.06 -1.31
N ASP A 112 -26.36 0.58 -2.32
CA ASP A 112 -27.39 -0.01 -3.17
C ASP A 112 -26.81 -0.75 -4.39
N GLY A 113 -25.50 -0.69 -4.59
CA GLY A 113 -24.77 -1.34 -5.68
C GLY A 113 -24.60 -0.49 -6.94
N GLN A 114 -24.82 0.82 -6.88
CA GLN A 114 -24.81 1.66 -8.07
C GLN A 114 -23.74 2.75 -8.09
N ASN A 115 -23.70 3.64 -7.08
CA ASN A 115 -22.92 4.89 -7.18
C ASN A 115 -21.68 4.94 -6.28
N GLU A 116 -21.45 3.89 -5.47
CA GLU A 116 -20.33 3.85 -4.55
C GLU A 116 -19.24 2.94 -5.11
N MET A 117 -18.03 3.46 -5.26
CA MET A 117 -16.95 2.73 -5.91
C MET A 117 -15.56 3.25 -5.53
N ILE A 118 -14.56 2.41 -5.73
CA ILE A 118 -13.16 2.85 -5.86
C ILE A 118 -12.84 2.83 -7.35
N ILE A 119 -12.34 3.95 -7.88
CA ILE A 119 -12.00 4.13 -9.30
C ILE A 119 -10.58 4.66 -9.46
N VAL A 120 -9.96 4.33 -10.58
CA VAL A 120 -8.75 4.94 -11.09
C VAL A 120 -9.13 5.83 -12.27
N GLU A 121 -8.92 7.13 -12.11
CA GLU A 121 -9.26 8.10 -13.15
C GLU A 121 -8.40 9.37 -13.09
N LYS A 122 -8.39 10.11 -14.21
CA LYS A 122 -7.92 11.49 -14.22
C LYS A 122 -9.09 12.37 -13.82
N ASP A 123 -9.11 12.83 -12.58
CA ASP A 123 -9.81 14.06 -12.25
C ASP A 123 -9.27 15.14 -13.20
N GLY A 124 -10.09 15.69 -14.10
CA GLY A 124 -9.67 16.40 -15.33
C GLY A 124 -8.68 17.56 -15.20
N SER A 125 -8.24 17.88 -13.98
CA SER A 125 -7.13 18.78 -13.64
C SER A 125 -5.77 18.09 -13.39
N SER A 126 -5.72 16.75 -13.34
CA SER A 126 -4.56 15.93 -13.00
C SER A 126 -3.82 15.45 -14.25
N THR A 127 -2.48 15.42 -14.19
CA THR A 127 -1.62 14.88 -15.27
C THR A 127 -1.33 13.39 -15.12
N ALA A 128 -1.72 12.78 -14.01
CA ALA A 128 -1.55 11.37 -13.68
C ALA A 128 -2.87 10.84 -13.10
N GLU A 129 -3.09 9.53 -13.22
CA GLU A 129 -4.25 8.87 -12.62
C GLU A 129 -4.24 8.99 -11.08
N THR A 130 -5.41 9.24 -10.51
CA THR A 130 -5.68 9.18 -9.07
C THR A 130 -6.45 7.92 -8.73
N VAL A 131 -6.42 7.51 -7.45
CA VAL A 131 -7.30 6.46 -6.93
C VAL A 131 -8.29 7.10 -5.99
N ASP A 132 -9.55 6.99 -6.33
CA ASP A 132 -10.61 7.85 -5.82
C ASP A 132 -11.71 6.98 -5.22
N ALA A 133 -12.16 7.32 -4.01
CA ALA A 133 -13.36 6.76 -3.43
C ALA A 133 -14.54 7.68 -3.71
N LEU A 134 -15.57 7.14 -4.36
CA LEU A 134 -16.76 7.87 -4.80
C LEU A 134 -18.00 7.42 -4.05
N SER A 135 -18.90 8.37 -3.83
CA SER A 135 -20.25 8.13 -3.32
C SER A 135 -21.22 9.18 -3.84
N ASP A 136 -22.50 8.82 -3.87
CA ASP A 136 -23.61 9.73 -4.19
C ASP A 136 -23.86 10.83 -3.12
N GLY A 137 -23.14 10.78 -2.00
CA GLY A 137 -23.23 11.74 -0.89
C GLY A 137 -24.33 11.43 0.12
N ILE A 138 -25.29 10.55 -0.21
CA ILE A 138 -26.25 10.01 0.76
C ILE A 138 -25.52 9.00 1.66
N LYS A 139 -24.70 8.12 1.07
CA LYS A 139 -23.86 7.18 1.82
C LYS A 139 -22.48 7.79 2.05
N GLN A 140 -22.35 8.55 3.12
CA GLN A 140 -21.13 9.31 3.38
C GLN A 140 -19.92 8.38 3.54
N ILE A 141 -18.84 8.71 2.84
CA ILE A 141 -17.53 8.07 3.05
C ILE A 141 -16.98 8.60 4.38
N ILE A 142 -16.76 7.69 5.33
CA ILE A 142 -16.26 8.03 6.67
C ILE A 142 -14.80 7.63 6.87
N TYR A 143 -14.25 6.82 5.96
CA TYR A 143 -12.87 6.36 6.00
C TYR A 143 -12.41 5.94 4.61
N PHE A 144 -11.21 6.37 4.23
CA PHE A 144 -10.50 5.91 3.04
C PHE A 144 -9.03 5.72 3.41
N SER A 145 -8.47 4.54 3.11
CA SER A 145 -7.09 4.21 3.45
C SER A 145 -6.33 3.59 2.29
N VAL A 146 -5.03 3.84 2.28
CA VAL A 146 -4.06 3.23 1.39
C VAL A 146 -3.06 2.41 2.21
N LYS A 147 -2.74 1.20 1.76
CA LYS A 147 -1.80 0.28 2.41
C LYS A 147 -0.88 -0.35 1.37
N SER A 148 0.42 -0.36 1.62
CA SER A 148 1.40 -1.09 0.82
C SER A 148 1.26 -2.61 1.03
N ASN A 149 1.29 -3.38 -0.05
CA ASN A 149 1.15 -4.84 0.01
C ASN A 149 2.45 -5.57 0.32
N ASP A 150 3.59 -4.90 0.20
CA ASP A 150 4.92 -5.45 0.47
C ASP A 150 5.46 -5.05 1.87
N GLY A 151 4.65 -4.35 2.66
CA GLY A 151 5.04 -3.82 3.97
C GLY A 151 6.03 -2.65 3.91
N SER A 152 6.25 -2.06 2.73
CA SER A 152 7.13 -0.90 2.60
C SER A 152 6.58 0.32 3.33
N LEU A 153 7.49 1.07 3.96
CA LEU A 153 7.17 2.42 4.39
C LEU A 153 7.00 3.30 3.16
N PHE A 154 6.02 4.18 3.18
CA PHE A 154 5.81 5.14 2.10
C PHE A 154 5.65 6.55 2.63
N THR A 155 6.05 7.51 1.81
CA THR A 155 5.81 8.92 2.07
C THR A 155 4.58 9.33 1.30
N LEU A 156 3.55 9.78 2.01
CA LEU A 156 2.40 10.43 1.40
C LEU A 156 2.77 11.89 1.12
N ASN A 157 3.03 12.22 -0.16
CA ASN A 157 3.45 13.58 -0.55
C ASN A 157 2.29 14.57 -0.56
N SER A 158 1.11 14.11 -0.98
CA SER A 158 -0.11 14.94 -1.00
C SER A 158 -1.35 14.08 -0.90
N ILE A 159 -2.43 14.69 -0.43
CA ILE A 159 -3.79 14.17 -0.53
C ILE A 159 -4.70 15.35 -0.85
N GLY A 160 -5.54 15.19 -1.86
CA GLY A 160 -6.65 16.09 -2.14
C GLY A 160 -7.90 15.53 -1.48
N VAL A 161 -8.58 16.34 -0.68
CA VAL A 161 -9.89 15.95 -0.15
C VAL A 161 -10.88 16.99 -0.61
N VAL A 162 -11.87 16.55 -1.37
CA VAL A 162 -12.92 17.40 -1.94
C VAL A 162 -14.25 16.92 -1.37
N MET A 163 -14.78 17.66 -0.41
CA MET A 163 -16.03 17.31 0.26
C MET A 163 -17.22 18.01 -0.41
N ASN A 164 -17.49 17.72 -1.69
CA ASN A 164 -18.57 18.39 -2.43
C ASN A 164 -19.82 17.50 -2.54
N GLY A 165 -20.60 17.33 -1.48
CA GLY A 165 -21.81 16.49 -1.55
C GLY A 165 -22.93 17.06 -2.43
N TYR A 166 -23.57 16.22 -3.26
CA TYR A 166 -24.90 16.52 -3.81
C TYR A 166 -25.86 16.57 -2.62
N ASP A 167 -26.42 17.75 -2.36
CA ASP A 167 -27.51 17.94 -1.38
C ASP A 167 -27.17 17.52 0.07
N SER A 168 -26.00 17.92 0.58
CA SER A 168 -25.67 17.71 2.01
C SER A 168 -25.60 19.05 2.73
N GLY A 169 -26.31 19.20 3.84
CA GLY A 169 -26.16 20.31 4.79
C GLY A 169 -24.79 20.37 5.50
N PHE A 170 -23.75 19.82 4.86
CA PHE A 170 -22.39 19.76 5.34
C PHE A 170 -21.67 21.04 4.92
N SER A 171 -21.72 22.06 5.77
CA SER A 171 -21.12 23.38 5.51
C SER A 171 -19.66 23.48 5.91
N THR A 172 -19.24 22.66 6.88
CA THR A 172 -17.91 22.63 7.48
C THR A 172 -17.63 21.23 8.01
N GLY A 173 -16.39 20.77 7.99
CA GLY A 173 -16.00 19.52 8.63
C GLY A 173 -14.50 19.46 8.93
N SER A 174 -14.07 18.36 9.53
CA SER A 174 -12.66 18.07 9.72
C SER A 174 -12.29 16.73 9.09
N VAL A 175 -11.21 16.72 8.32
CA VAL A 175 -10.56 15.50 7.85
C VAL A 175 -9.38 15.22 8.76
N THR A 176 -9.25 13.99 9.22
CA THR A 176 -8.08 13.55 9.99
C THR A 176 -7.31 12.51 9.20
N LEU A 177 -6.06 12.84 8.87
CA LEU A 177 -5.09 11.94 8.28
C LEU A 177 -4.29 11.30 9.41
N THR A 178 -4.29 9.97 9.48
CA THR A 178 -3.54 9.22 10.51
C THR A 178 -2.59 8.25 9.83
N GLY A 179 -1.31 8.31 10.19
CA GLY A 179 -0.29 7.36 9.77
C GLY A 179 -0.33 6.10 10.64
N TYR A 180 -0.24 4.93 10.00
CA TYR A 180 -0.20 3.64 10.68
C TYR A 180 1.10 2.90 10.36
N LEU A 181 1.59 2.13 11.33
CA LEU A 181 2.70 1.19 11.16
C LEU A 181 2.26 -0.15 11.76
N ASN A 182 2.33 -1.22 10.98
CA ASN A 182 1.91 -2.57 11.38
C ASN A 182 0.50 -2.60 12.00
N GLY A 183 -0.44 -1.88 11.39
CA GLY A 183 -1.84 -1.80 11.84
C GLY A 183 -2.08 -0.92 13.07
N SER A 184 -1.03 -0.34 13.67
CA SER A 184 -1.15 0.54 14.84
C SER A 184 -0.94 2.00 14.44
N ALA A 185 -1.78 2.90 14.97
CA ALA A 185 -1.63 4.34 14.74
C ALA A 185 -0.30 4.82 15.33
N VAL A 186 0.47 5.57 14.54
CA VAL A 186 1.76 6.10 14.97
C VAL A 186 1.53 7.42 15.71
N SER A 187 2.00 7.49 16.95
CA SER A 187 1.89 8.71 17.76
C SER A 187 2.57 9.89 17.05
N GLY A 188 1.86 11.02 16.94
CA GLY A 188 2.34 12.23 16.25
C GLY A 188 2.19 12.20 14.72
N ALA A 189 1.85 11.07 14.10
CA ALA A 189 1.55 10.98 12.68
C ALA A 189 0.07 11.30 12.40
N VAL A 190 -0.43 12.40 12.95
CA VAL A 190 -1.83 12.82 12.80
C VAL A 190 -1.87 14.25 12.29
N LEU A 191 -2.62 14.48 11.22
CA LEU A 191 -2.91 15.80 10.68
C LEU A 191 -4.41 15.97 10.58
N THR A 192 -4.97 16.94 11.30
CA THR A 192 -6.37 17.33 11.19
C THR A 192 -6.48 18.62 10.41
N LEU A 193 -7.31 18.61 9.37
CA LEU A 193 -7.60 19.75 8.50
C LEU A 193 -9.08 20.09 8.64
N ASN A 194 -9.38 21.35 8.91
CA ASN A 194 -10.74 21.85 8.76
C ASN A 194 -10.98 22.17 7.29
N VAL A 195 -12.14 21.80 6.78
CA VAL A 195 -12.51 21.98 5.38
C VAL A 195 -13.88 22.65 5.35
N ASP A 196 -13.93 23.75 4.61
CA ASP A 196 -15.12 24.57 4.38
C ASP A 196 -15.49 24.48 2.89
N ASP A 197 -16.79 24.60 2.58
CA ASP A 197 -17.34 24.40 1.23
C ASP A 197 -16.80 25.43 0.20
N VAL A 198 -16.29 24.93 -0.94
CA VAL A 198 -15.96 25.74 -2.13
C VAL A 198 -16.56 25.06 -3.37
N LEU A 199 -17.86 25.29 -3.58
CA LEU A 199 -18.62 25.11 -4.83
C LEU A 199 -19.13 23.67 -5.11
N GLN A 200 -20.40 23.62 -5.50
CA GLN A 200 -21.24 22.43 -5.57
C GLN A 200 -20.87 21.46 -6.71
N HIS A 201 -20.64 20.19 -6.34
CA HIS A 201 -20.95 18.90 -7.02
C HIS A 201 -19.87 17.80 -6.76
N TRP A 202 -20.35 16.58 -6.42
CA TRP A 202 -19.68 15.28 -6.14
C TRP A 202 -18.62 15.16 -5.00
N GLN A 203 -18.78 14.19 -4.08
CA GLN A 203 -17.78 13.94 -3.02
C GLN A 203 -16.64 13.06 -3.55
N TYR A 204 -15.42 13.56 -3.39
CA TYR A 204 -14.21 12.92 -3.90
C TYR A 204 -13.10 12.97 -2.84
N VAL A 205 -12.53 11.83 -2.49
CA VAL A 205 -11.24 11.78 -1.78
C VAL A 205 -10.19 11.34 -2.78
N HIS A 206 -9.34 12.26 -3.21
CA HIS A 206 -8.32 12.04 -4.24
C HIS A 206 -6.93 11.92 -3.62
N VAL A 207 -6.28 10.77 -3.72
CA VAL A 207 -4.87 10.68 -3.32
C VAL A 207 -4.00 11.12 -4.51
N ARG A 208 -3.44 12.34 -4.42
CA ARG A 208 -2.58 12.93 -5.46
C ARG A 208 -1.09 12.76 -5.14
N ARG A 209 -0.25 12.83 -6.18
CA ARG A 209 1.18 13.16 -6.07
C ARG A 209 1.39 14.61 -6.49
N VAL A 210 2.16 15.38 -5.72
CA VAL A 210 2.74 16.65 -6.16
C VAL A 210 4.27 16.51 -6.12
N PHE A 211 4.94 17.02 -7.16
CA PHE A 211 6.37 16.89 -7.44
C PHE A 211 7.27 17.54 -6.39
#